data_AF-A0AAN6HF54-F1
#
_entry.id   AF-A0AAN6HF54-F1
#
_cell.length_a   1.000
_cell.length_b   1.000
_cell.length_c   1.000
_cell.angle_alpha   90.00
_cell.angle_beta   90.00
_cell.angle_gamma   90.00
#
_symmetry.space_group_name_H-M   'P 1'
#
loop_
_entity.id
_entity.type
_entity.pdbx_description
1 polymer ?
#
loop_
_entity_poly.entity_id
_entity_poly.type
_entity_poly.pdbx_seq_one_letter_code
_entity_poly.pdbx_strand_id
1 'polypeptide(L)'
;MSASYIVGCDGGSSKIRRELFGSNFPGRTWDQQIVATNVFYPGLAKHGWDTSSNFMIHPEHFPMVAQISNNGMLRVTYGEDGNLTREEMLKRQPEKYKAILPGKPEPHEYTLVNFSPYKIHQRLAEKLRVGRFLLAADAAHLCNPFGGMGLTGGLADIGGLYDCLFGIYAGKADDSILDKYDEVRREKYNTIIDPISSSNLRRLWDPENIEKDEFIQMVKRAEHDKEFARSMAAGMGAVMHDFTQYYTDAVPKDA
;
A
#
# COMPACT_ATOMS: atom_id res chain seq x y z
N MET A 1 -12.60 -1.19 -30.26
CA MET A 1 -13.40 -1.81 -29.17
C MET A 1 -14.31 -0.75 -28.58
N SER A 2 -15.49 -1.15 -28.11
CA SER A 2 -16.44 -0.29 -27.39
C SER A 2 -16.89 -0.99 -26.10
N ALA A 3 -17.11 -0.22 -25.04
CA ALA A 3 -17.60 -0.72 -23.75
C ALA A 3 -18.50 0.32 -23.09
N SER A 4 -19.43 -0.12 -22.24
CA SER A 4 -20.32 0.77 -21.48
C SER A 4 -19.61 1.50 -20.34
N TYR A 5 -18.51 0.93 -19.83
CA TYR A 5 -17.65 1.51 -18.79
C TYR A 5 -16.20 1.10 -19.03
N ILE A 6 -15.27 1.96 -18.62
CA ILE A 6 -13.83 1.68 -18.63
C ILE A 6 -13.29 1.92 -17.22
N VAL A 7 -12.64 0.92 -16.64
CA VAL A 7 -11.99 1.04 -15.32
C VAL A 7 -10.47 0.98 -15.51
N GLY A 8 -9.80 2.06 -15.15
CA GLY A 8 -8.35 2.13 -15.10
C GLY A 8 -7.80 1.52 -13.83
N CYS A 9 -7.14 0.37 -13.97
CA CYS A 9 -6.39 -0.35 -12.93
C CYS A 9 -4.93 -0.57 -13.37
N ASP A 10 -4.40 0.34 -14.19
CA ASP A 10 -3.14 0.21 -14.94
C ASP A 10 -1.93 0.83 -14.24
N GLY A 11 -1.97 0.88 -12.90
CA GLY A 11 -0.83 1.21 -12.05
C GLY A 11 -0.53 2.71 -11.88
N GLY A 12 0.52 3.01 -11.12
CA GLY A 12 0.92 4.40 -10.80
C GLY A 12 1.25 5.24 -12.02
N SER A 13 1.64 4.60 -13.11
CA SER A 13 1.87 5.20 -14.43
C SER A 13 0.66 5.06 -15.36
N SER A 14 -0.56 5.04 -14.82
CA SER A 14 -1.81 4.88 -15.57
C SER A 14 -1.87 5.79 -16.80
N LYS A 15 -2.14 5.18 -17.95
CA LYS A 15 -2.46 5.90 -19.19
C LYS A 15 -3.85 6.50 -19.08
N ILE A 16 -4.82 5.76 -18.55
CA ILE A 16 -6.21 6.24 -18.43
C ILE A 16 -6.26 7.51 -17.57
N ARG A 17 -5.63 7.53 -16.40
CA ARG A 17 -5.56 8.75 -15.57
C ARG A 17 -4.94 9.92 -16.34
N ARG A 18 -3.86 9.68 -17.09
CA ARG A 18 -3.19 10.73 -17.85
C ARG A 18 -4.01 11.27 -19.01
N GLU A 19 -4.80 10.44 -19.68
CA GLU A 19 -5.72 10.91 -20.71
C GLU A 19 -6.85 11.76 -20.10
N LEU A 20 -7.28 11.46 -18.87
CA LEU A 20 -8.33 12.22 -18.19
C LEU A 20 -7.85 13.55 -17.59
N PHE A 21 -6.64 13.59 -17.02
CA PHE A 21 -6.16 14.71 -16.20
C PHE A 21 -4.77 15.23 -16.60
N GLY A 22 -4.23 14.79 -17.74
CA GLY A 22 -2.87 15.12 -18.17
C GLY A 22 -1.80 14.54 -17.24
N SER A 23 -0.66 15.23 -17.13
CA SER A 23 0.41 14.82 -16.21
C SER A 23 0.12 15.12 -14.75
N ASN A 24 -1.04 15.72 -14.43
CA ASN A 24 -1.35 16.06 -13.05
C ASN A 24 -1.68 14.80 -12.24
N PHE A 25 -1.00 14.64 -11.10
CA PHE A 25 -1.33 13.62 -10.12
C PHE A 25 -1.10 14.20 -8.73
N PRO A 26 -2.06 14.97 -8.18
CA PRO A 26 -1.88 15.75 -6.96
C PRO A 26 -1.36 14.94 -5.78
N GLY A 27 -0.56 15.58 -4.93
CA GLY A 27 0.01 14.98 -3.72
C GLY A 27 1.51 15.25 -3.58
N ARG A 28 2.19 14.40 -2.81
CA ARG A 28 3.61 14.55 -2.47
C ARG A 28 4.44 13.31 -2.82
N THR A 29 5.73 13.55 -3.02
CA THR A 29 6.77 12.52 -3.02
C THR A 29 7.57 12.72 -1.73
N TRP A 30 7.90 11.63 -1.05
CA TRP A 30 8.76 11.71 0.14
C TRP A 30 10.22 11.90 -0.29
N ASP A 31 10.99 12.60 0.52
CA ASP A 31 12.43 12.77 0.29
C ASP A 31 13.17 11.45 0.42
N GLN A 32 12.66 10.57 1.28
CA GLN A 32 13.18 9.24 1.46
C GLN A 32 12.79 8.32 0.31
N GLN A 33 13.76 7.52 -0.12
CA GLN A 33 13.56 6.45 -1.07
C GLN A 33 13.77 5.10 -0.40
N ILE A 34 13.25 4.07 -1.05
CA ILE A 34 13.41 2.69 -0.61
C ILE A 34 13.98 1.86 -1.73
N VAL A 35 14.71 0.82 -1.35
CA VAL A 35 15.08 -0.26 -2.24
C VAL A 35 14.38 -1.51 -1.75
N ALA A 36 13.58 -2.13 -2.61
CA ALA A 36 13.02 -3.45 -2.36
C ALA A 36 13.84 -4.50 -3.10
N THR A 37 14.30 -5.50 -2.37
CA THR A 37 15.01 -6.66 -2.92
C THR A 37 14.24 -7.94 -2.65
N ASN A 38 14.37 -8.89 -3.56
CA ASN A 38 14.01 -10.27 -3.29
C ASN A 38 15.32 -11.07 -3.17
N VAL A 39 15.48 -11.85 -2.10
CA VAL A 39 16.75 -12.51 -1.78
C VAL A 39 16.52 -13.89 -1.15
N PHE A 40 17.38 -14.85 -1.51
CA PHE A 40 17.55 -16.07 -0.72
C PHE A 40 18.76 -15.92 0.19
N TYR A 41 18.56 -16.05 1.51
CA TYR A 41 19.63 -16.06 2.50
C TYR A 41 19.49 -17.29 3.42
N PRO A 42 20.03 -18.46 3.01
CA PRO A 42 19.89 -19.71 3.78
C PRO A 42 20.47 -19.64 5.20
N GLY A 43 21.42 -18.73 5.43
CA GLY A 43 22.03 -18.51 6.75
C GLY A 43 21.06 -17.92 7.78
N LEU A 44 19.97 -17.26 7.35
CA LEU A 44 19.05 -16.55 8.25
C LEU A 44 18.48 -17.46 9.36
N ALA A 45 18.10 -18.69 8.99
CA ALA A 45 17.49 -19.65 9.93
C ALA A 45 18.41 -20.00 11.12
N LYS A 46 19.74 -19.92 10.93
CA LYS A 46 20.73 -20.21 11.99
C LYS A 46 20.72 -19.15 13.10
N HIS A 47 20.16 -17.98 12.82
CA HIS A 47 20.09 -16.86 13.77
C HIS A 47 18.77 -16.83 14.57
N GLY A 48 17.88 -17.82 14.38
CA GLY A 48 16.60 -17.88 15.09
C GLY A 48 15.67 -16.71 14.78
N TRP A 49 15.88 -16.05 13.63
CA TRP A 49 15.12 -14.87 13.24
C TRP A 49 13.73 -15.26 12.72
N ASP A 50 12.67 -14.62 13.22
CA ASP A 50 11.30 -14.82 12.71
C ASP A 50 11.17 -14.24 11.30
N THR A 51 10.80 -15.06 10.32
CA THR A 51 10.68 -14.63 8.93
C THR A 51 9.28 -14.17 8.53
N SER A 52 8.34 -14.03 9.47
CA SER A 52 6.95 -13.62 9.22
C SER A 52 6.83 -12.23 8.55
N SER A 53 6.87 -11.15 9.32
CA SER A 53 6.88 -9.76 8.85
C SER A 53 7.47 -8.87 9.93
N ASN A 54 8.69 -8.41 9.70
CA ASN A 54 9.43 -7.58 10.66
C ASN A 54 9.55 -6.17 10.10
N PHE A 55 9.08 -5.19 10.87
CA PHE A 55 9.35 -3.77 10.64
C PHE A 55 10.30 -3.29 11.72
N MET A 56 11.47 -2.80 11.31
CA MET A 56 12.50 -2.36 12.24
C MET A 56 12.64 -0.86 12.16
N ILE A 57 12.68 -0.24 13.34
CA ILE A 57 12.84 1.19 13.49
C ILE A 57 14.32 1.50 13.49
N HIS A 58 14.76 2.29 12.52
CA HIS A 58 16.16 2.65 12.37
C HIS A 58 16.25 3.99 11.64
N PRO A 59 17.01 4.98 12.15
CA PRO A 59 17.02 6.35 11.62
C PRO A 59 17.41 6.43 10.14
N GLU A 60 18.34 5.56 9.70
CA GLU A 60 18.78 5.53 8.31
C GLU A 60 18.12 4.44 7.45
N HIS A 61 18.08 3.18 7.92
CA HIS A 61 17.74 2.03 7.08
C HIS A 61 16.28 1.60 7.14
N PHE A 62 15.57 1.89 8.24
CA PHE A 62 14.16 1.54 8.49
C PHE A 62 13.65 0.25 7.80
N PRO A 63 14.30 -0.91 8.01
CA PRO A 63 14.11 -2.05 7.14
C PRO A 63 12.81 -2.82 7.43
N MET A 64 12.20 -3.35 6.37
CA MET A 64 11.17 -4.38 6.46
C MET A 64 11.69 -5.69 5.86
N VAL A 65 11.57 -6.77 6.63
CA VAL A 65 12.00 -8.12 6.23
C VAL A 65 10.85 -9.10 6.43
N ALA A 66 10.42 -9.74 5.34
CA ALA A 66 9.33 -10.71 5.35
C ALA A 66 9.61 -11.82 4.35
N GLN A 67 9.24 -13.06 4.68
CA GLN A 67 9.22 -14.16 3.72
C GLN A 67 8.00 -14.03 2.81
N ILE A 68 8.24 -14.03 1.50
CA ILE A 68 7.21 -13.80 0.47
C ILE A 68 6.87 -15.05 -0.35
N SER A 69 7.49 -16.19 -0.03
CA SER A 69 7.23 -17.47 -0.69
C SER A 69 7.53 -18.67 0.20
N ASN A 70 6.92 -19.81 -0.12
CA ASN A 70 7.11 -21.06 0.62
C ASN A 70 8.52 -21.66 0.44
N ASN A 71 9.28 -21.23 -0.57
CA ASN A 71 10.67 -21.68 -0.80
C ASN A 71 11.72 -20.82 -0.06
N GLY A 72 11.29 -19.95 0.87
CA GLY A 72 12.20 -19.17 1.71
C GLY A 72 12.75 -17.90 1.06
N MET A 73 12.12 -17.38 -0.01
CA MET A 73 12.50 -16.09 -0.57
C MET A 73 12.06 -14.97 0.38
N LEU A 74 12.97 -14.07 0.68
CA LEU A 74 12.74 -12.91 1.52
C LEU A 74 12.53 -11.67 0.65
N ARG A 75 11.60 -10.83 1.05
CA ARG A 75 11.56 -9.41 0.72
C ARG A 75 12.39 -8.68 1.77
N VAL A 76 13.42 -7.96 1.34
CA VAL A 76 14.15 -7.02 2.19
C VAL A 76 13.97 -5.64 1.58
N THR A 77 13.24 -4.77 2.28
CA THR A 77 13.03 -3.38 1.87
C THR A 77 13.74 -2.48 2.85
N TYR A 78 14.52 -1.51 2.40
CA TYR A 78 15.25 -0.60 3.27
C TYR A 78 15.34 0.81 2.68
N GLY A 79 15.58 1.76 3.56
CA GLY A 79 15.84 3.16 3.27
C GLY A 79 17.14 3.42 2.56
N GLU A 80 17.07 4.32 1.57
CA GLU A 80 18.23 4.76 0.82
C GLU A 80 18.17 6.25 0.47
N ASP A 81 19.35 6.83 0.27
CA ASP A 81 19.49 8.20 -0.22
C ASP A 81 18.93 8.34 -1.64
N GLY A 82 17.91 9.19 -1.76
CA GLY A 82 17.19 9.36 -3.01
C GLY A 82 17.93 10.11 -4.12
N ASN A 83 19.11 10.65 -3.83
CA ASN A 83 19.97 11.31 -4.81
C ASN A 83 20.90 10.34 -5.55
N LEU A 84 20.99 9.09 -5.11
CA LEU A 84 21.86 8.09 -5.72
C LEU A 84 21.26 7.52 -7.00
N THR A 85 22.14 7.14 -7.91
CA THR A 85 21.79 6.31 -9.07
C THR A 85 21.55 4.86 -8.64
N ARG A 86 20.81 4.10 -9.46
CA ARG A 86 20.59 2.66 -9.22
C ARG A 86 21.90 1.88 -9.05
N GLU A 87 22.94 2.24 -9.79
CA GLU A 87 24.25 1.58 -9.71
C GLU A 87 24.95 1.86 -8.38
N GLU A 88 24.90 3.10 -7.90
CA GLU A 88 25.46 3.48 -6.59
C GLU A 88 24.70 2.79 -5.45
N MET A 89 23.37 2.74 -5.52
CA MET A 89 22.56 2.00 -4.54
C MET A 89 22.91 0.51 -4.53
N LEU A 90 23.12 -0.09 -5.72
CA LEU A 90 23.50 -1.50 -5.82
C LEU A 90 24.90 -1.76 -5.22
N LYS A 91 25.85 -0.84 -5.38
CA LYS A 91 27.18 -0.93 -4.75
C LYS A 91 27.11 -0.84 -3.23
N ARG A 92 26.16 -0.07 -2.68
CA ARG A 92 25.94 0.07 -1.22
C ARG A 92 25.14 -1.09 -0.60
N GLN A 93 24.43 -1.87 -1.41
CA GLN A 93 23.55 -2.94 -0.95
C GLN A 93 24.22 -3.94 0.02
N PRO A 94 25.46 -4.42 -0.19
CA PRO A 94 26.12 -5.31 0.76
C PRO A 94 26.25 -4.72 2.16
N GLU A 95 26.63 -3.44 2.26
CA GLU A 95 26.76 -2.75 3.55
C GLU A 95 25.40 -2.54 4.21
N LYS A 96 24.34 -2.28 3.44
CA LYS A 96 22.96 -2.26 3.96
C LYS A 96 22.58 -3.61 4.57
N TYR A 97 22.90 -4.72 3.91
CA TYR A 97 22.63 -6.06 4.46
C TYR A 97 23.43 -6.37 5.72
N LYS A 98 24.70 -5.96 5.77
CA LYS A 98 25.52 -6.08 7.00
C LYS A 98 24.95 -5.29 8.17
N ALA A 99 24.33 -4.15 7.90
CA ALA A 99 23.71 -3.32 8.93
C ALA A 99 22.37 -3.87 9.42
N ILE A 100 21.54 -4.45 8.53
CA ILE A 100 20.14 -4.78 8.84
C ILE A 100 19.86 -6.28 9.05
N LEU A 101 20.67 -7.18 8.51
CA LEU A 101 20.44 -8.63 8.61
C LEU A 101 21.33 -9.26 9.70
N PRO A 102 20.81 -10.25 10.43
CA PRO A 102 21.61 -10.99 11.40
C PRO A 102 22.73 -11.75 10.70
N GLY A 103 23.83 -11.97 11.40
CA GLY A 103 25.02 -12.64 10.85
C GLY A 103 25.89 -11.76 9.97
N LYS A 104 25.43 -10.56 9.59
CA LYS A 104 26.16 -9.59 8.75
C LYS A 104 26.66 -10.23 7.45
N PRO A 105 25.76 -10.77 6.62
CA PRO A 105 26.15 -11.65 5.54
C PRO A 105 27.01 -10.96 4.48
N GLU A 106 28.01 -11.68 3.98
CA GLU A 106 28.79 -11.30 2.81
C GLU A 106 28.04 -11.66 1.50
N PRO A 107 28.36 -11.01 0.36
CA PRO A 107 27.65 -11.22 -0.90
C PRO A 107 27.56 -12.68 -1.40
N HIS A 108 28.50 -13.53 -1.02
CA HIS A 108 28.52 -14.95 -1.42
C HIS A 108 27.58 -15.83 -0.58
N GLU A 109 27.04 -15.31 0.52
CA GLU A 109 26.16 -16.05 1.45
C GLU A 109 24.67 -15.90 1.10
N TYR A 110 24.33 -15.02 0.16
CA TYR A 110 22.97 -14.80 -0.29
C TYR A 110 22.88 -14.71 -1.83
N THR A 111 21.69 -14.97 -2.36
CA THR A 111 21.40 -14.82 -3.79
C THR A 111 20.36 -13.71 -3.97
N LEU A 112 20.78 -12.59 -4.55
CA LEU A 112 19.91 -11.47 -4.88
C LEU A 112 19.15 -11.78 -6.18
N VAL A 113 17.83 -11.94 -6.07
CA VAL A 113 16.95 -12.28 -7.20
C VAL A 113 16.46 -11.01 -7.92
N ASN A 114 16.14 -9.97 -7.14
CA ASN A 114 15.68 -8.70 -7.68
C ASN A 114 16.22 -7.52 -6.85
N PHE A 115 16.40 -6.38 -7.52
CA PHE A 115 16.81 -5.10 -6.94
C PHE A 115 16.05 -3.95 -7.59
N SER A 116 15.13 -3.35 -6.83
CA SER A 116 14.22 -2.33 -7.31
C SER A 116 14.18 -1.11 -6.39
N PRO A 117 14.84 0.00 -6.78
CA PRO A 117 14.64 1.29 -6.14
C PRO A 117 13.25 1.86 -6.44
N TYR A 118 12.60 2.46 -5.44
CA TYR A 118 11.30 3.11 -5.58
C TYR A 118 11.30 4.47 -4.90
N LYS A 119 10.74 5.45 -5.62
CA LYS A 119 10.27 6.69 -5.01
C LYS A 119 8.93 6.43 -4.33
N ILE A 120 8.77 7.01 -3.16
CA ILE A 120 7.61 6.82 -2.33
C ILE A 120 6.67 8.01 -2.51
N HIS A 121 5.38 7.76 -2.70
CA HIS A 121 4.40 8.79 -2.98
C HIS A 121 3.21 8.73 -2.02
N GLN A 122 2.54 9.88 -1.87
CA GLN A 122 1.16 9.99 -1.40
C GLN A 122 0.44 10.86 -2.42
N ARG A 123 -0.30 10.23 -3.33
CA ARG A 123 -1.00 10.92 -4.41
C ARG A 123 -2.42 10.41 -4.57
N LEU A 124 -3.31 11.29 -4.98
CA LEU A 124 -4.71 10.98 -5.26
C LEU A 124 -5.12 11.71 -6.54
N ALA A 125 -5.78 11.01 -7.46
CA ALA A 125 -6.32 11.63 -8.66
C ALA A 125 -7.42 12.63 -8.27
N GLU A 126 -7.54 13.72 -9.03
CA GLU A 126 -8.51 14.78 -8.74
C GLU A 126 -9.94 14.26 -8.59
N LYS A 127 -10.30 13.33 -9.48
CA LYS A 127 -11.52 12.53 -9.44
C LYS A 127 -11.19 11.09 -9.82
N LEU A 128 -11.95 10.16 -9.28
CA LEU A 128 -11.93 8.75 -9.63
C LEU A 128 -12.98 8.40 -10.69
N ARG A 129 -13.80 9.37 -11.10
CA ARG A 129 -14.79 9.24 -12.17
C ARG A 129 -14.77 10.44 -13.11
N VAL A 130 -14.81 10.17 -14.41
CA VAL A 130 -15.15 11.12 -15.48
C VAL A 130 -16.11 10.46 -16.45
N GLY A 131 -17.41 10.76 -16.33
CA GLY A 131 -18.46 10.09 -17.10
C GLY A 131 -18.45 8.58 -16.86
N ARG A 132 -18.11 7.80 -17.89
CA ARG A 132 -18.04 6.33 -17.88
C ARG A 132 -16.61 5.78 -17.72
N PHE A 133 -15.65 6.66 -17.43
CA PHE A 133 -14.27 6.30 -17.09
C PHE A 133 -14.05 6.40 -15.59
N LEU A 134 -13.55 5.31 -15.00
CA LEU A 134 -13.38 5.12 -13.57
C LEU A 134 -11.91 4.81 -13.30
N LEU A 135 -11.37 5.20 -12.16
CA LEU A 135 -10.02 4.85 -11.71
C LEU A 135 -10.10 4.08 -10.40
N ALA A 136 -9.24 3.07 -10.24
CA ALA A 136 -9.11 2.30 -9.00
C ALA A 136 -7.64 1.91 -8.73
N ALA A 137 -7.34 1.55 -7.48
CA ALA A 137 -6.01 1.14 -7.04
C ALA A 137 -4.92 2.17 -7.43
N ASP A 138 -3.74 1.71 -7.83
CA ASP A 138 -2.60 2.56 -8.15
C ASP A 138 -2.86 3.60 -9.28
N ALA A 139 -3.87 3.37 -10.12
CA ALA A 139 -4.29 4.34 -11.12
C ALA A 139 -5.03 5.52 -10.48
N ALA A 140 -5.79 5.27 -9.41
CA ALA A 140 -6.53 6.26 -8.62
C ALA A 140 -5.66 6.97 -7.60
N HIS A 141 -4.85 6.23 -6.84
CA HIS A 141 -4.05 6.78 -5.76
C HIS A 141 -2.77 6.00 -5.54
N LEU A 142 -1.77 6.64 -4.97
CA LEU A 142 -0.52 6.02 -4.54
C LEU A 142 -0.34 6.28 -3.06
N CYS A 143 0.11 5.25 -2.35
CA CYS A 143 0.60 5.40 -1.00
C CYS A 143 1.91 4.65 -0.80
N ASN A 144 2.63 5.01 0.26
CA ASN A 144 3.85 4.31 0.60
C ASN A 144 3.57 2.85 1.03
N PRO A 145 4.48 1.91 0.76
CA PRO A 145 4.25 0.50 1.08
C PRO A 145 4.37 0.18 2.57
N PHE A 146 4.99 1.07 3.37
CA PHE A 146 5.17 0.91 4.80
C PHE A 146 3.88 1.28 5.54
N GLY A 147 3.09 0.25 5.87
CA GLY A 147 1.78 0.40 6.48
C GLY A 147 0.66 -0.36 5.76
N GLY A 148 0.94 -1.04 4.65
CA GLY A 148 0.04 -2.01 4.03
C GLY A 148 -1.24 -1.44 3.40
N MET A 149 -1.43 -0.11 3.43
CA MET A 149 -2.69 0.51 2.98
C MET A 149 -2.85 0.60 1.46
N GLY A 150 -1.80 0.39 0.66
CA GLY A 150 -1.86 0.52 -0.80
C GLY A 150 -2.67 -0.59 -1.44
N LEU A 151 -2.29 -1.84 -1.17
CA LEU A 151 -3.01 -3.01 -1.66
C LEU A 151 -4.42 -3.09 -1.03
N THR A 152 -4.53 -2.86 0.27
CA THR A 152 -5.82 -2.89 0.97
C THR A 152 -6.77 -1.81 0.43
N GLY A 153 -6.27 -0.60 0.19
CA GLY A 153 -7.03 0.48 -0.44
C GLY A 153 -7.50 0.12 -1.84
N GLY A 154 -6.61 -0.45 -2.66
CA GLY A 154 -6.96 -0.91 -4.02
C GLY A 154 -8.00 -2.03 -4.03
N LEU A 155 -7.91 -3.00 -3.10
CA LEU A 155 -8.94 -4.05 -2.96
C LEU A 155 -10.30 -3.46 -2.57
N ALA A 156 -10.30 -2.51 -1.64
CA ALA A 156 -11.51 -1.80 -1.23
C ALA A 156 -12.11 -0.94 -2.37
N ASP A 157 -11.27 -0.35 -3.22
CA ASP A 157 -11.73 0.36 -4.43
C ASP A 157 -12.44 -0.60 -5.39
N ILE A 158 -11.85 -1.76 -5.68
CA ILE A 158 -12.40 -2.73 -6.62
C ILE A 158 -13.69 -3.35 -6.07
N GLY A 159 -13.73 -3.70 -4.79
CA GLY A 159 -14.96 -4.17 -4.13
C GLY A 159 -16.09 -3.13 -4.23
N GLY A 160 -15.79 -1.87 -3.94
CA GLY A 160 -16.78 -0.79 -4.05
C GLY A 160 -17.24 -0.55 -5.49
N LEU A 161 -16.35 -0.61 -6.49
CA LEU A 161 -16.73 -0.52 -7.89
C LEU A 161 -17.59 -1.70 -8.34
N TYR A 162 -17.29 -2.91 -7.88
CA TYR A 162 -18.09 -4.09 -8.16
C TYR A 162 -19.53 -3.87 -7.71
N ASP A 163 -19.75 -3.44 -6.47
CA ASP A 163 -21.09 -3.13 -5.95
C ASP A 163 -21.77 -2.06 -6.82
N CYS A 164 -21.08 -0.96 -7.12
CA CYS A 164 -21.67 0.10 -7.94
C CYS A 164 -22.10 -0.37 -9.34
N LEU A 165 -21.21 -1.07 -10.05
CA LEU A 165 -21.46 -1.55 -11.41
C LEU A 165 -22.50 -2.67 -11.44
N PHE A 166 -22.50 -3.55 -10.43
CA PHE A 166 -23.52 -4.59 -10.28
C PHE A 166 -24.89 -3.97 -9.99
N GLY A 167 -24.96 -2.94 -9.13
CA GLY A 167 -26.19 -2.19 -8.86
C GLY A 167 -26.80 -1.60 -10.12
N ILE A 168 -25.96 -1.01 -10.99
CA ILE A 168 -26.39 -0.49 -12.30
C ILE A 168 -26.86 -1.62 -13.22
N TYR A 169 -26.07 -2.68 -13.35
CA TYR A 169 -26.41 -3.84 -14.18
C TYR A 169 -27.74 -4.49 -13.76
N ALA A 170 -27.97 -4.61 -12.45
CA ALA A 170 -29.17 -5.22 -11.89
C ALA A 170 -30.38 -4.27 -11.84
N GLY A 171 -30.27 -3.03 -12.34
CA GLY A 171 -31.34 -2.04 -12.29
C GLY A 171 -31.67 -1.53 -10.89
N LYS A 172 -30.78 -1.74 -9.91
CA LYS A 172 -30.93 -1.35 -8.51
C LYS A 172 -30.37 0.05 -8.22
N ALA A 173 -29.50 0.56 -9.08
CA ALA A 173 -28.95 1.90 -8.98
C ALA A 173 -28.83 2.52 -10.37
N ASP A 174 -28.84 3.85 -10.44
CA ASP A 174 -28.47 4.57 -11.66
C ASP A 174 -26.98 4.97 -11.63
N ASP A 175 -26.51 5.61 -12.70
CA ASP A 175 -25.14 6.09 -12.84
C ASP A 175 -24.67 6.98 -11.67
N SER A 176 -25.54 7.59 -10.85
CA SER A 176 -25.14 8.46 -9.73
C SER A 176 -24.42 7.72 -8.61
N ILE A 177 -24.59 6.41 -8.47
CA ILE A 177 -23.84 5.61 -7.49
C ILE A 177 -22.32 5.65 -7.74
N LEU A 178 -21.90 5.87 -8.98
CA LEU A 178 -20.49 6.04 -9.33
C LEU A 178 -19.94 7.42 -8.91
N ASP A 179 -20.78 8.43 -8.71
CA ASP A 179 -20.37 9.69 -8.06
C ASP A 179 -20.14 9.46 -6.57
N LYS A 180 -20.99 8.62 -5.94
CA LYS A 180 -20.77 8.19 -4.56
C LYS A 180 -19.48 7.38 -4.42
N TYR A 181 -19.16 6.54 -5.39
CA TYR A 181 -17.85 5.88 -5.44
C TYR A 181 -16.70 6.89 -5.40
N ASP A 182 -16.69 7.88 -6.30
CA ASP A 182 -15.66 8.92 -6.32
C ASP A 182 -15.54 9.65 -4.98
N GLU A 183 -16.66 10.12 -4.44
CA GLU A 183 -16.73 10.84 -3.16
C GLU A 183 -16.16 10.02 -2.01
N VAL A 184 -16.71 8.81 -1.79
CA VAL A 184 -16.36 7.96 -0.65
C VAL A 184 -14.92 7.49 -0.74
N ARG A 185 -14.45 7.05 -1.92
CA ARG A 185 -13.08 6.52 -2.04
C ARG A 185 -12.03 7.62 -1.86
N ARG A 186 -12.27 8.83 -2.37
CA ARG A 186 -11.40 9.99 -2.10
C ARG A 186 -11.43 10.37 -0.63
N GLU A 187 -12.59 10.32 0.03
CA GLU A 187 -12.69 10.53 1.48
C GLU A 187 -11.84 9.51 2.25
N LYS A 188 -12.04 8.20 1.98
CA LYS A 188 -11.27 7.11 2.63
C LYS A 188 -9.77 7.26 2.39
N TYR A 189 -9.35 7.72 1.22
CA TYR A 189 -7.95 8.01 0.98
C TYR A 189 -7.43 9.10 1.92
N ASN A 190 -8.12 10.24 1.98
CA ASN A 190 -7.70 11.41 2.74
C ASN A 190 -7.79 11.24 4.26
N THR A 191 -8.76 10.45 4.75
CA THR A 191 -9.01 10.29 6.20
C THR A 191 -8.37 9.04 6.79
N ILE A 192 -8.06 8.03 5.96
CA ILE A 192 -7.55 6.74 6.44
C ILE A 192 -6.23 6.37 5.76
N ILE A 193 -6.21 6.24 4.42
CA ILE A 193 -5.05 5.69 3.70
C ILE A 193 -3.81 6.59 3.84
N ASP A 194 -3.88 7.87 3.46
CA ASP A 194 -2.74 8.79 3.57
C ASP A 194 -2.32 8.98 5.04
N PRO A 195 -3.21 9.34 5.99
CA PRO A 195 -2.80 9.60 7.36
C PRO A 195 -2.14 8.40 8.05
N ILE A 196 -2.72 7.19 7.93
CA ILE A 196 -2.19 5.99 8.58
C ILE A 196 -0.86 5.58 7.94
N SER A 197 -0.82 5.45 6.60
CA SER A 197 0.41 5.02 5.92
C SER A 197 1.54 6.04 6.12
N SER A 198 1.25 7.34 6.12
CA SER A 198 2.23 8.38 6.37
C SER A 198 2.77 8.38 7.79
N SER A 199 1.90 8.14 8.78
CA SER A 199 2.33 8.04 10.17
C SER A 199 3.19 6.79 10.39
N ASN A 200 2.81 5.66 9.77
CA ASN A 200 3.60 4.43 9.82
C ASN A 200 4.98 4.60 9.19
N LEU A 201 5.08 5.27 8.04
CA LEU A 201 6.38 5.57 7.43
C LEU A 201 7.26 6.41 8.37
N ARG A 202 6.70 7.46 8.98
CA ARG A 202 7.46 8.33 9.90
C ARG A 202 7.99 7.59 11.12
N ARG A 203 7.18 6.67 11.69
CA ARG A 203 7.59 5.86 12.84
C ARG A 203 8.86 5.05 12.58
N LEU A 204 9.10 4.63 11.34
CA LEU A 204 10.21 3.73 11.05
C LEU A 204 11.59 4.40 11.12
N TRP A 205 11.66 5.73 10.98
CA TRP A 205 12.92 6.47 11.02
C TRP A 205 12.98 7.53 12.13
N ASP A 206 12.03 7.51 13.08
CA ASP A 206 11.98 8.40 14.23
C ASP A 206 12.09 7.59 15.55
N PRO A 207 13.27 7.04 15.86
CA PRO A 207 13.46 6.24 17.06
C PRO A 207 13.30 7.03 18.36
N GLU A 208 13.50 8.35 18.34
CA GLU A 208 13.48 9.17 19.55
C GLU A 208 12.09 9.32 20.16
N ASN A 209 11.05 9.29 19.33
CA ASN A 209 9.66 9.50 19.75
C ASN A 209 8.86 8.20 19.93
N ILE A 210 9.45 7.04 19.62
CA ILE A 210 8.69 5.81 19.48
C ILE A 210 8.00 5.34 20.77
N GLU A 211 8.64 5.52 21.92
CA GLU A 211 8.09 5.11 23.22
C GLU A 211 6.86 5.95 23.64
N LYS A 212 6.73 7.15 23.09
CA LYS A 212 5.60 8.06 23.34
C LYS A 212 4.52 7.95 22.27
N ASP A 213 4.75 7.19 21.19
CA ASP A 213 3.80 7.07 20.10
C ASP A 213 2.58 6.22 20.53
N GLU A 214 1.39 6.81 20.39
CA GLU A 214 0.14 6.19 20.84
C GLU A 214 -0.14 4.86 20.12
N PHE A 215 0.17 4.76 18.83
CA PHE A 215 -0.04 3.53 18.08
C PHE A 215 0.87 2.41 18.57
N ILE A 216 2.13 2.72 18.89
CA ILE A 216 3.06 1.75 19.48
C ILE A 216 2.59 1.30 20.86
N GLN A 217 2.07 2.22 21.68
CA GLN A 217 1.46 1.84 22.96
C GLN A 217 0.23 0.95 22.78
N MET A 218 -0.61 1.22 21.78
CA MET A 218 -1.72 0.34 21.41
C MET A 218 -1.24 -1.05 20.98
N VAL A 219 -0.18 -1.14 20.16
CA VAL A 219 0.41 -2.43 19.75
C VAL A 219 0.92 -3.20 20.97
N LYS A 220 1.69 -2.56 21.87
CA LYS A 220 2.17 -3.18 23.13
C LYS A 220 1.00 -3.67 24.01
N ARG A 221 -0.11 -2.93 24.07
CA ARG A 221 -1.32 -3.38 24.77
C ARG A 221 -1.93 -4.63 24.10
N ALA A 222 -2.01 -4.65 22.78
CA ALA A 222 -2.62 -5.74 22.02
C ALA A 222 -1.89 -7.09 22.21
N GLU A 223 -0.60 -7.08 22.58
CA GLU A 223 0.16 -8.30 22.92
C GLU A 223 -0.40 -9.04 24.15
N HIS A 224 -1.07 -8.33 25.04
CA HIS A 224 -1.57 -8.87 26.31
C HIS A 224 -3.10 -8.81 26.44
N ASP A 225 -3.78 -8.07 25.56
CA ASP A 225 -5.24 -7.89 25.54
C ASP A 225 -5.83 -8.39 24.20
N LYS A 226 -6.30 -9.65 24.20
CA LYS A 226 -6.82 -10.30 22.99
C LYS A 226 -8.10 -9.66 22.45
N GLU A 227 -8.94 -9.10 23.31
CA GLU A 227 -10.17 -8.42 22.88
C GLU A 227 -9.82 -7.10 22.19
N PHE A 228 -8.89 -6.34 22.78
CA PHE A 228 -8.36 -5.13 22.17
C PHE A 228 -7.66 -5.42 20.85
N ALA A 229 -6.84 -6.47 20.76
CA ALA A 229 -6.19 -6.89 19.51
C ALA A 229 -7.22 -7.18 18.39
N ARG A 230 -8.32 -7.86 18.70
CA ARG A 230 -9.41 -8.11 17.74
C ARG A 230 -10.11 -6.82 17.31
N SER A 231 -10.38 -5.92 18.26
CA SER A 231 -10.98 -4.62 17.95
C SER A 231 -10.07 -3.77 17.06
N MET A 232 -8.77 -3.74 17.36
CA MET A 232 -7.77 -3.05 16.55
C MET A 232 -7.70 -3.62 15.13
N ALA A 233 -7.69 -4.95 14.98
CA ALA A 233 -7.72 -5.61 13.67
C ALA A 233 -9.01 -5.29 12.88
N ALA A 234 -10.17 -5.28 13.55
CA ALA A 234 -11.43 -4.93 12.91
C ALA A 234 -11.45 -3.47 12.41
N GLY A 235 -10.73 -2.57 13.09
CA GLY A 235 -10.54 -1.18 12.66
C GLY A 235 -9.92 -1.03 11.27
N MET A 236 -9.15 -2.02 10.78
CA MET A 236 -8.65 -2.02 9.40
C MET A 236 -9.76 -2.05 8.36
N GLY A 237 -10.94 -2.58 8.72
CA GLY A 237 -12.13 -2.58 7.87
C GLY A 237 -12.69 -1.19 7.59
N ALA A 238 -12.25 -0.14 8.31
CA ALA A 238 -12.72 1.23 8.12
C ALA A 238 -12.45 1.78 6.72
N VAL A 239 -11.49 1.21 5.98
CA VAL A 239 -11.21 1.55 4.58
C VAL A 239 -12.30 1.04 3.63
N MET A 240 -13.08 0.04 4.03
CA MET A 240 -14.20 -0.49 3.24
C MET A 240 -15.41 0.46 3.33
N HIS A 241 -16.31 0.32 2.35
CA HIS A 241 -17.61 0.97 2.36
C HIS A 241 -18.60 0.09 1.62
N ASP A 242 -19.77 -0.14 2.20
CA ASP A 242 -20.85 -0.90 1.57
C ASP A 242 -21.59 0.01 0.60
N PHE A 243 -21.41 -0.16 -0.71
CA PHE A 243 -22.14 0.64 -1.69
C PHE A 243 -23.55 0.10 -1.98
N THR A 244 -23.88 -1.11 -1.54
CA THR A 244 -25.21 -1.70 -1.73
C THR A 244 -26.28 -0.98 -0.91
N GLN A 245 -25.88 -0.24 0.14
CA GLN A 245 -26.77 0.65 0.90
C GLN A 245 -27.38 1.77 0.04
N TYR A 246 -26.82 2.07 -1.13
CA TYR A 246 -27.34 3.05 -2.07
C TYR A 246 -28.26 2.44 -3.14
N TYR A 247 -28.52 1.14 -3.07
CA TYR A 247 -29.49 0.51 -3.96
C TYR A 247 -30.89 1.00 -3.62
N THR A 248 -31.67 1.20 -4.66
CA THR A 248 -33.09 1.43 -4.59
C THR A 248 -33.83 0.09 -4.59
N ASP A 249 -34.98 0.03 -3.92
CA ASP A 249 -35.89 -1.13 -3.95
C ASP A 249 -36.60 -1.29 -5.31
N ALA A 250 -35.98 -0.85 -6.41
CA ALA A 250 -36.60 -0.86 -7.72
C ALA A 250 -36.97 -2.30 -8.11
N VAL A 251 -38.29 -2.53 -8.22
CA VAL A 251 -38.89 -3.71 -8.84
C VAL A 251 -38.27 -3.87 -10.24
N PRO A 252 -37.80 -5.07 -10.63
CA PRO A 252 -37.20 -5.26 -11.95
C PRO A 252 -38.15 -4.71 -13.02
N LYS A 253 -37.65 -3.78 -13.85
CA LYS A 253 -38.34 -3.49 -15.11
C LYS A 253 -38.16 -4.73 -15.97
N ASP A 254 -39.26 -5.45 -16.18
CA ASP A 254 -39.35 -6.57 -17.10
C ASP A 254 -38.55 -6.27 -18.39
N ALA A 255 -37.58 -7.13 -18.68
CA ALA A 255 -36.85 -7.18 -19.94
C ALA A 255 -36.66 -8.65 -20.34
#